data_AF-A0A496SIK2-F1
#
_entry.id   AF-A0A496SIK2-F1
#
_cell.length_a   1.000
_cell.length_b   1.000
_cell.length_c   1.000
_cell.angle_alpha   90.00
_cell.angle_beta   90.00
_cell.angle_gamma   90.00
#
_symmetry.space_group_name_H-M   'P 1'
#
loop_
_entity.id
_entity.type
_entity.pdbx_description
1 polymer ?
#
loop_
_entity_poly.entity_id
_entity_poly.type
_entity_poly.pdbx_seq_one_letter_code
_entity_poly.pdbx_strand_id
1 'polypeptide(L)'
;MKKVIAIVHIPEVFEGHPEMWESFLWQQDCAHRHGLKVTLMVPYDTFCNPSWAERLKAYEREFGDEIGLEFGLNRELQEKFGAKDSLYHLPLAKRWEVIRFLFEEFR
;
A
#
# COMPACT_ATOMS: atom_id res chain seq x y z
N MET A 1 2.12 -8.83 25.92
CA MET A 1 3.14 -8.44 24.92
C MET A 1 2.52 -7.41 23.98
N LYS A 2 3.12 -6.23 23.81
CA LYS A 2 2.63 -5.26 22.81
C LYS A 2 2.88 -5.87 21.42
N LYS A 3 1.84 -6.01 20.61
CA LYS A 3 1.98 -6.42 19.21
C LYS A 3 2.75 -5.31 18.50
N VAL A 4 3.98 -5.59 18.07
CA VAL A 4 4.71 -4.68 17.18
C VAL A 4 4.12 -4.91 15.80
N ILE A 5 3.38 -3.93 15.30
CA ILE A 5 2.94 -3.90 13.90
C ILE A 5 4.15 -3.40 13.12
N ALA A 6 4.77 -4.27 12.32
CA ALA A 6 5.75 -3.83 11.34
C ALA A 6 4.97 -3.32 10.12
N ILE A 7 5.21 -2.08 9.73
CA ILE A 7 4.65 -1.49 8.52
C ILE A 7 5.65 -1.77 7.41
N VAL A 8 5.26 -2.58 6.43
CA VAL A 8 6.07 -2.88 5.26
C VAL A 8 5.44 -2.18 4.08
N HIS A 9 6.13 -1.20 3.53
CA HIS A 9 5.70 -0.54 2.30
C HIS A 9 5.90 -1.52 1.14
N ILE A 10 4.88 -1.67 0.31
CA ILE A 10 5.00 -2.29 -1.00
C ILE A 10 5.31 -1.16 -1.96
N PRO A 11 6.58 -0.84 -2.24
CA PRO A 11 6.86 0.17 -3.24
C PRO A 11 6.26 -0.25 -4.59
N GLU A 12 5.76 0.75 -5.33
CA GLU A 12 5.47 0.71 -6.78
C GLU A 12 6.65 0.21 -7.65
N VAL A 13 7.81 -0.03 -7.04
CA VAL A 13 9.15 0.18 -7.62
C VAL A 13 9.98 -1.11 -7.70
N PHE A 14 9.37 -2.29 -7.68
CA PHE A 14 10.14 -3.53 -7.91
C PHE A 14 10.43 -3.79 -9.38
N GLU A 15 9.74 -3.11 -10.30
CA GLU A 15 10.00 -3.24 -11.73
C GLU A 15 11.36 -2.61 -12.07
N GLY A 16 12.33 -3.48 -12.39
CA GLY A 16 13.74 -3.10 -12.62
C GLY A 16 14.65 -3.18 -11.39
N HIS A 17 14.13 -3.56 -10.21
CA HIS A 17 14.87 -3.62 -8.94
C HIS A 17 14.66 -4.96 -8.20
N PRO A 18 15.25 -6.07 -8.69
CA PRO A 18 15.09 -7.39 -8.09
C PRO A 18 15.54 -7.46 -6.62
N GLU A 19 16.56 -6.70 -6.24
CA GLU A 19 17.09 -6.62 -4.87
C GLU A 19 16.06 -6.06 -3.86
N MET A 20 15.19 -5.17 -4.33
CA MET A 20 14.13 -4.59 -3.51
C MET A 20 13.02 -5.63 -3.28
N TRP A 21 12.72 -6.45 -4.30
CA TRP A 21 11.77 -7.55 -4.18
C TRP A 21 12.26 -8.63 -3.19
N GLU A 22 13.53 -9.01 -3.27
CA GLU A 22 14.15 -9.93 -2.31
C GLU A 22 14.11 -9.37 -0.88
N SER A 23 14.39 -8.08 -0.72
CA SER A 23 14.32 -7.40 0.57
C SER A 23 12.91 -7.41 1.18
N PHE A 24 11.88 -7.17 0.35
CA PHE A 24 10.49 -7.28 0.76
C PHE A 24 10.15 -8.68 1.26
N LEU A 25 10.49 -9.71 0.49
CA LEU A 25 10.23 -11.10 0.89
C LEU A 25 10.96 -11.48 2.19
N TRP A 26 12.20 -11.03 2.36
CA TRP A 26 12.96 -11.25 3.59
C TRP A 26 12.33 -10.57 4.80
N GLN A 27 11.83 -9.34 4.67
CA GLN A 27 11.12 -8.64 5.75
C GLN A 27 9.84 -9.37 6.17
N GLN A 28 9.06 -9.85 5.19
CA GLN A 28 7.85 -10.65 5.44
C GLN A 28 8.19 -11.95 6.19
N ASP A 29 9.15 -12.72 5.67
CA ASP A 29 9.59 -13.99 6.28
C ASP A 29 10.09 -13.77 7.73
N CYS A 30 10.86 -12.70 7.98
CA CYS A 30 11.29 -12.35 9.33
C CYS A 30 10.11 -12.09 10.26
N ALA A 31 9.12 -11.28 9.85
CA ALA A 31 7.95 -11.00 10.67
C ALA A 31 7.14 -12.27 10.97
N HIS A 32 6.84 -13.06 9.93
CA HIS A 32 5.98 -14.23 10.04
C HIS A 32 6.61 -15.37 10.84
N ARG A 33 7.93 -15.57 10.76
CA ARG A 33 8.66 -16.54 11.61
C ARG A 33 8.56 -16.21 13.11
N HIS A 34 8.37 -14.94 13.45
CA HIS A 34 8.17 -14.49 14.82
C HIS A 34 6.68 -14.37 15.22
N GLY A 35 5.76 -14.84 14.36
CA GLY A 35 4.32 -14.76 14.61
C GLY A 35 3.78 -13.33 14.63
N LEU A 36 4.49 -12.40 13.99
CA LEU A 36 4.06 -11.02 13.85
C LEU A 36 3.19 -10.87 12.61
N LYS A 37 2.16 -10.05 12.74
CA LYS A 37 1.36 -9.57 11.62
C LYS A 37 1.95 -8.25 11.12
N VAL A 38 1.88 -8.03 9.82
CA VAL A 38 2.30 -6.77 9.21
C VAL A 38 1.12 -6.01 8.65
N THR A 39 1.29 -4.69 8.48
CA THR A 39 0.43 -3.89 7.60
C THR A 39 1.20 -3.63 6.32
N LEU A 40 0.68 -4.14 5.21
CA LEU A 40 1.18 -3.91 3.87
C LEU A 40 0.62 -2.58 3.36
N MET A 41 1.46 -1.54 3.31
CA MET A 41 1.06 -0.24 2.75
C MET A 41 1.23 -0.28 1.23
N VAL A 42 0.11 -0.22 0.52
CA VAL A 42 0.03 -0.43 -0.93
C VAL A 42 -0.29 0.89 -1.64
N PRO A 43 0.51 1.31 -2.62
CA PRO A 43 0.18 2.43 -3.50
C PRO A 43 -1.05 2.12 -4.37
N TYR A 44 -1.76 3.17 -4.78
CA TYR A 44 -2.98 3.05 -5.58
C TYR A 44 -2.77 2.22 -6.86
N ASP A 45 -1.67 2.45 -7.58
CA ASP A 45 -1.40 1.74 -8.86
C ASP A 45 -1.18 0.24 -8.65
N THR A 46 -0.52 -0.10 -7.53
CA THR A 46 -0.29 -1.50 -7.17
C THR A 46 -1.60 -2.17 -6.78
N PHE A 47 -2.49 -1.47 -6.08
CA PHE A 47 -3.80 -1.97 -5.74
C PHE A 47 -4.66 -2.25 -6.98
N CYS A 48 -4.66 -1.34 -7.95
CA CYS A 48 -5.41 -1.51 -9.20
C CYS A 48 -4.83 -2.61 -10.11
N ASN A 49 -3.64 -3.15 -9.81
CA ASN A 49 -3.04 -4.24 -10.57
C ASN A 49 -3.60 -5.61 -10.13
N PRO A 50 -4.31 -6.36 -11.01
CA PRO A 50 -4.93 -7.63 -10.66
C PRO A 50 -3.94 -8.69 -10.15
N SER A 51 -2.70 -8.67 -10.64
CA SER A 51 -1.68 -9.64 -10.22
C SER A 51 -1.24 -9.42 -8.76
N TRP A 52 -1.26 -8.17 -8.30
CA TRP A 52 -0.96 -7.81 -6.92
C TRP A 52 -2.17 -8.04 -6.01
N ALA A 53 -3.39 -7.78 -6.48
CA ALA A 53 -4.60 -7.99 -5.69
C ALA A 53 -4.70 -9.43 -5.14
N GLU A 54 -4.43 -10.45 -5.96
CA GLU A 54 -4.45 -11.85 -5.50
C GLU A 54 -3.33 -12.17 -4.51
N ARG A 55 -2.14 -11.57 -4.69
CA ARG A 55 -1.02 -11.74 -3.76
C ARG A 55 -1.31 -11.11 -2.39
N LEU A 56 -1.89 -9.91 -2.37
CA LEU A 56 -2.28 -9.23 -1.13
C LEU A 56 -3.31 -10.04 -0.35
N LYS A 57 -4.34 -10.58 -1.03
CA LYS A 57 -5.32 -11.49 -0.42
C LYS A 57 -4.68 -12.76 0.13
N ALA A 58 -3.62 -13.27 -0.49
CA ALA A 58 -2.89 -14.41 0.04
C ALA A 58 -2.22 -14.08 1.38
N TYR A 59 -1.56 -12.93 1.50
CA TYR A 59 -0.94 -12.48 2.77
C TYR A 59 -1.98 -12.32 3.90
N GLU A 60 -3.13 -11.73 3.60
CA GLU A 60 -4.25 -11.63 4.55
C GLU A 60 -4.73 -13.02 5.00
N ARG A 61 -4.97 -13.95 4.05
CA ARG A 61 -5.47 -15.30 4.37
C ARG A 61 -4.47 -16.16 5.13
N GLU A 62 -3.19 -16.09 4.77
CA GLU A 62 -2.15 -16.99 5.29
C GLU A 62 -1.58 -16.50 6.63
N PHE A 63 -1.36 -15.19 6.78
CA PHE A 63 -0.68 -14.62 7.95
C PHE A 63 -1.58 -13.72 8.79
N GLY A 64 -2.76 -13.36 8.28
CA GLY A 64 -3.65 -12.40 8.92
C GLY A 64 -3.07 -10.99 8.91
N ASP A 65 -2.27 -10.67 7.87
CA ASP A 65 -1.73 -9.35 7.60
C ASP A 65 -2.84 -8.36 7.21
N GLU A 66 -2.64 -7.09 7.52
CA GLU A 66 -3.55 -6.01 7.16
C GLU A 66 -3.10 -5.35 5.85
N ILE A 67 -4.07 -4.98 5.01
CA ILE A 67 -3.80 -4.24 3.77
C ILE A 67 -4.16 -2.78 4.03
N GLY A 68 -3.17 -1.90 3.97
CA GLY A 68 -3.34 -0.45 4.06
C GLY A 68 -3.16 0.20 2.71
N LEU A 69 -3.92 1.27 2.44
CA LEU A 69 -3.71 2.10 1.26
C LEU A 69 -2.77 3.25 1.59
N GLU A 70 -1.71 3.39 0.79
CA GLU A 70 -0.88 4.58 0.83
C GLU A 70 -1.61 5.76 0.20
N PHE A 71 -1.69 6.89 0.92
CA PHE A 71 -2.33 8.11 0.43
C PHE A 71 -1.42 8.92 -0.52
N GLY A 72 -0.90 8.23 -1.53
CA GLY A 72 -0.19 8.80 -2.67
C GLY A 72 -1.16 9.25 -3.77
N LEU A 73 -0.71 10.19 -4.60
CA LEU A 73 -1.38 10.52 -5.84
C LEU A 73 -0.44 10.16 -6.98
N ASN A 74 -0.79 9.13 -7.74
CA ASN A 74 -0.18 8.89 -9.05
C ASN A 74 -0.53 10.06 -10.00
N ARG A 75 0.03 10.04 -11.21
CA ARG A 75 -0.22 11.09 -12.21
C ARG A 75 -1.72 11.25 -12.55
N GLU A 76 -2.45 10.15 -12.67
CA GLU A 76 -3.88 10.18 -13.01
C GLU A 76 -4.70 10.90 -11.93
N LEU A 77 -4.47 10.57 -10.67
CA LEU A 77 -5.14 11.18 -9.53
C LEU A 77 -4.70 12.64 -9.34
N GLN A 78 -3.44 12.98 -9.62
CA GLN A 78 -2.96 14.36 -9.65
C GLN A 78 -3.76 15.19 -10.67
N GLU A 79 -3.91 14.69 -11.90
CA GLU A 79 -4.68 15.35 -12.95
C GLU A 79 -6.17 15.44 -12.57
N LYS A 80 -6.76 14.37 -12.03
CA LYS A 80 -8.17 14.30 -11.61
C LYS A 80 -8.52 15.33 -10.52
N PHE A 81 -7.66 15.49 -9.52
CA PHE A 81 -7.95 16.35 -8.36
C PHE A 81 -7.31 17.75 -8.45
N GLY A 82 -6.46 17.97 -9.46
CA GLY A 82 -5.70 19.21 -9.64
C GLY A 82 -4.58 19.36 -8.61
N ALA A 83 -3.92 18.27 -8.24
CA ALA A 83 -2.77 18.29 -7.35
C ALA A 83 -1.47 18.38 -8.17
N LYS A 84 -0.47 19.12 -7.67
CA LYS A 84 0.85 19.20 -8.32
C LYS A 84 1.68 17.94 -8.11
N ASP A 85 1.91 17.58 -6.85
CA ASP A 85 2.84 16.49 -6.50
C ASP A 85 2.31 15.59 -5.38
N SER A 86 1.48 16.13 -4.48
CA SER A 86 1.04 15.41 -3.28
C SER A 86 -0.35 15.83 -2.83
N LEU A 87 -1.10 14.87 -2.29
CA LEU A 87 -2.34 15.08 -1.52
C LEU A 87 -2.16 16.20 -0.49
N TYR A 88 -1.02 16.26 0.18
CA TYR A 88 -0.77 17.23 1.24
C TYR A 88 -0.69 18.68 0.75
N HIS A 89 -0.57 18.91 -0.56
CA HIS A 89 -0.62 20.26 -1.15
C HIS A 89 -2.06 20.72 -1.46
N LEU A 90 -3.04 19.82 -1.41
CA LEU A 90 -4.44 20.18 -1.61
C LEU A 90 -5.04 20.81 -0.34
N PRO A 91 -6.07 21.67 -0.46
CA PRO A 91 -6.90 22.09 0.66
C PRO A 91 -7.54 20.89 1.37
N LEU A 92 -7.79 20.98 2.68
CA LEU A 92 -8.32 19.86 3.47
C LEU A 92 -9.64 19.29 2.91
N ALA A 93 -10.54 20.14 2.41
CA ALA A 93 -11.79 19.70 1.78
C ALA A 93 -11.53 18.77 0.57
N LYS A 94 -10.59 19.14 -0.30
CA LYS A 94 -10.16 18.34 -1.45
C LYS A 94 -9.48 17.03 -1.02
N ARG A 95 -8.71 17.04 0.06
CA ARG A 95 -8.12 15.79 0.60
C ARG A 95 -9.20 14.79 0.98
N TRP A 96 -10.29 15.25 1.60
CA TRP A 96 -11.42 14.37 1.91
C TRP A 96 -12.11 13.82 0.66
N GLU A 97 -12.20 14.59 -0.42
CA GLU A 97 -12.71 14.08 -1.71
C GLU A 97 -11.81 12.96 -2.26
N VAL A 98 -10.49 13.15 -2.24
CA VAL A 98 -9.53 12.11 -2.63
C VAL A 98 -9.71 10.85 -1.78
N ILE A 99 -9.71 11.00 -0.45
CA ILE A 99 -9.84 9.85 0.46
C ILE A 99 -11.15 9.10 0.23
N ARG A 100 -12.28 9.79 0.04
CA ARG A 100 -13.56 9.10 -0.26
C ARG A 100 -13.48 8.33 -1.57
N PHE A 101 -12.95 8.95 -2.62
CA PHE A 101 -12.76 8.27 -3.91
C PHE A 101 -11.91 7.01 -3.75
N LEU A 102 -10.78 7.12 -3.07
CA LEU A 102 -9.90 5.98 -2.80
C LEU A 102 -10.63 4.88 -2.01
N PHE A 103 -11.36 5.21 -0.95
CA PHE A 103 -12.11 4.20 -0.18
C PHE A 103 -13.26 3.55 -0.96
N GLU A 104 -13.87 4.27 -1.91
CA GLU A 104 -14.91 3.73 -2.78
C GLU A 104 -14.33 2.73 -3.81
N GLU A 105 -13.16 3.02 -4.38
CA GLU A 105 -12.45 2.09 -5.26
C GLU A 105 -11.90 0.86 -4.52
N PHE A 106 -11.70 0.95 -3.20
CA PHE A 106 -11.21 -0.14 -2.35
C PHE A 106 -12.30 -1.08 -1.82
N ARG A 107 -13.57 -0.78 -2.06
CA ARG A 107 -14.70 -1.59 -1.63
C ARG A 107 -14.92 -2.81 -2.50
#